data_AF-A0A0R3L7Y0-F1
#
_entry.id   AF-A0A0R3L7Y0-F1
#
_cell.length_a   1.000
_cell.length_b   1.000
_cell.length_c   1.000
_cell.angle_alpha   90.00
_cell.angle_beta   90.00
_cell.angle_gamma   90.00
#
_symmetry.space_group_name_H-M   'P 1'
#
loop_
_entity.id
_entity.type
_entity.pdbx_description
1 polymer ?
#
loop_
_entity_poly.entity_id
_entity_poly.type
_entity_poly.pdbx_seq_one_letter_code
_entity_poly.pdbx_strand_id
1 'polypeptide(L)'
;MSKWLKQFLFGIWGLLLIPPITPVLKKWLEENVFSDPNDVATTVFRNAVATTAFDNLLALGEQRWLKFAAVFLTGVVLGVSLEWLSRKSDQKKASELRSLGSKFRSLSDSLKIRTASPGWPDNVGDLKPAITSALGSARKFHLWVPGQHVYQLPDASFLCEYFRCVGKLLEDGQFDKANREALSWKPFLDNVTLS
;
A
#
# COMPACT_ATOMS: atom_id res chain seq x y z
N MET A 1 0.09 23.41 8.91
CA MET A 1 -0.34 23.87 7.57
C MET A 1 -1.58 24.74 7.71
N SER A 2 -1.52 26.01 7.29
CA SER A 2 -2.58 26.99 7.56
C SER A 2 -3.85 26.68 6.75
N LYS A 3 -5.03 26.92 7.35
CA LYS A 3 -6.35 26.72 6.71
C LYS A 3 -6.49 27.52 5.40
N TRP A 4 -5.76 28.63 5.29
CA TRP A 4 -5.72 29.50 4.12
C TRP A 4 -5.10 28.83 2.90
N LEU A 5 -4.04 28.03 3.08
CA LEU A 5 -3.39 27.33 1.96
C LEU A 5 -4.33 26.29 1.34
N LYS A 6 -5.15 25.62 2.16
CA LYS A 6 -6.16 24.65 1.68
C LYS A 6 -7.26 25.35 0.86
N GLN A 7 -7.73 26.52 1.29
CA GLN A 7 -8.75 27.28 0.55
C GLN A 7 -8.21 27.83 -0.78
N PHE A 8 -6.96 28.29 -0.81
CA PHE A 8 -6.31 28.71 -2.07
C PHE A 8 -6.10 27.54 -3.03
N LEU A 9 -5.65 26.39 -2.52
CA LEU A 9 -5.51 25.17 -3.34
C LEU A 9 -6.85 24.74 -3.92
N PHE A 10 -7.94 24.75 -3.16
CA PHE A 10 -9.27 24.43 -3.67
C PHE A 10 -9.78 25.44 -4.70
N GLY A 11 -9.57 26.75 -4.48
CA GLY A 11 -9.97 27.80 -5.41
C GLY A 11 -9.20 27.75 -6.74
N ILE A 12 -7.89 27.51 -6.68
CA ILE A 12 -7.03 27.37 -7.86
C ILE A 12 -7.36 26.07 -8.60
N TRP A 13 -7.58 24.96 -7.90
CA TRP A 13 -7.98 23.69 -8.51
C TRP A 13 -9.36 23.79 -9.20
N GLY A 14 -10.32 24.51 -8.60
CA GLY A 14 -11.64 24.72 -9.19
C GLY A 14 -11.63 25.58 -10.47
N LEU A 15 -10.69 26.51 -10.61
CA LEU A 15 -10.61 27.41 -11.77
C LEU A 15 -9.78 26.82 -12.93
N LEU A 16 -8.75 26.02 -12.63
CA LEU A 16 -7.80 25.51 -13.63
C LEU A 16 -8.25 24.22 -14.32
N LEU A 17 -9.15 23.43 -13.71
CA LEU A 17 -9.56 22.11 -14.22
C LEU A 17 -10.86 22.10 -15.02
N ILE A 18 -11.63 23.19 -15.02
CA ILE A 18 -12.88 23.26 -15.80
C ILE A 18 -12.61 23.16 -17.32
N PRO A 19 -11.59 23.82 -17.91
CA PRO A 19 -11.41 23.76 -19.37
C PRO A 19 -10.92 22.42 -19.95
N PRO A 20 -9.96 21.67 -19.33
CA PRO A 20 -9.39 20.48 -19.97
C PRO A 20 -10.11 19.15 -19.66
N ILE A 21 -11.01 19.09 -18.67
CA ILE A 21 -11.71 17.82 -18.32
C ILE A 21 -12.77 17.46 -19.36
N THR A 22 -13.45 18.44 -19.94
CA THR A 22 -14.53 18.24 -20.92
C THR A 22 -14.12 17.39 -22.14
N PRO A 23 -12.99 17.66 -22.83
CA PRO A 23 -12.58 16.83 -23.96
C PRO A 23 -12.11 15.42 -23.55
N VAL A 24 -11.51 15.27 -22.38
CA VAL A 24 -11.02 13.97 -21.88
C VAL A 24 -12.19 13.07 -21.47
N LEU A 25 -13.19 13.63 -20.79
CA LEU A 25 -14.40 12.91 -20.41
C LEU A 25 -15.21 12.50 -21.64
N LYS A 26 -15.30 13.38 -22.66
CA LYS A 26 -15.95 13.09 -23.94
C LYS A 26 -15.29 11.91 -24.64
N LYS A 27 -13.95 11.93 -24.76
CA LYS A 27 -13.19 10.87 -25.42
C LYS A 27 -13.29 9.53 -24.68
N TRP A 28 -13.23 9.56 -23.35
CA TRP A 28 -13.40 8.36 -22.53
C TRP A 28 -14.81 7.75 -22.64
N LEU A 29 -15.85 8.59 -22.68
CA LEU A 29 -17.23 8.16 -22.86
C LEU A 29 -17.43 7.51 -24.23
N GLU A 30 -16.96 8.18 -25.29
CA GLU A 30 -17.02 7.71 -26.69
C GLU A 30 -16.35 6.34 -26.86
N GLU A 31 -15.19 6.11 -26.22
CA GLU A 31 -14.43 4.87 -26.32
C GLU A 31 -14.95 3.72 -25.43
N ASN A 32 -15.51 3.99 -24.24
CA ASN A 32 -15.85 2.95 -23.25
C ASN A 32 -17.34 2.64 -23.12
N VAL A 33 -18.25 3.54 -23.51
CA VAL A 33 -19.70 3.36 -23.31
C VAL A 33 -20.47 3.17 -24.64
N PHE A 34 -19.90 3.55 -25.78
CA PHE A 34 -20.60 3.55 -27.08
C PHE A 34 -20.11 2.48 -28.08
N SER A 35 -19.25 1.55 -27.66
CA SER A 35 -18.56 0.59 -28.54
C SER A 35 -19.35 -0.68 -28.93
N ASP A 36 -20.69 -0.63 -29.03
CA ASP A 36 -21.48 -1.76 -29.56
C ASP A 36 -22.36 -1.31 -30.75
N PRO A 37 -22.10 -1.76 -32.00
CA PRO A 37 -22.55 -1.07 -33.21
C PRO A 37 -23.75 -1.70 -33.95
N ASN A 38 -24.53 -2.59 -33.34
CA ASN A 38 -25.56 -3.36 -34.07
C ASN A 38 -27.00 -2.89 -33.84
N ASP A 39 -27.33 -1.62 -34.07
CA ASP A 39 -28.67 -1.26 -34.58
C ASP A 39 -28.73 0.20 -35.08
N VAL A 40 -29.01 0.41 -36.36
CA VAL A 40 -29.02 1.74 -37.01
C VAL A 40 -30.15 2.63 -36.47
N ALA A 41 -31.22 2.04 -35.93
CA ALA A 41 -32.30 2.78 -35.27
C ALA A 41 -31.88 3.31 -33.89
N THR A 42 -31.04 2.57 -33.15
CA THR A 42 -30.56 3.00 -31.83
C THR A 42 -29.51 4.09 -31.92
N THR A 43 -28.66 4.11 -32.96
CA THR A 43 -27.64 5.16 -33.13
C THR A 43 -28.24 6.53 -33.42
N VAL A 44 -29.32 6.63 -34.20
CA VAL A 44 -30.01 7.90 -34.46
C VAL A 44 -30.75 8.40 -33.22
N PHE A 45 -31.47 7.52 -32.52
CA PHE A 45 -32.16 7.86 -31.28
C PHE A 45 -31.18 8.21 -30.16
N ARG A 46 -30.06 7.48 -30.06
CA ARG A 46 -28.99 7.70 -29.09
C ARG A 46 -28.19 8.96 -29.41
N ASN A 47 -27.93 9.28 -30.68
CA ASN A 47 -27.30 10.55 -31.05
C ASN A 47 -28.25 11.72 -30.79
N ALA A 48 -29.52 11.63 -31.16
CA ALA A 48 -30.50 12.69 -30.91
C ALA A 48 -30.75 12.90 -29.41
N VAL A 49 -30.90 11.83 -28.63
CA VAL A 49 -31.10 11.92 -27.17
C VAL A 49 -29.80 12.33 -26.47
N ALA A 50 -28.63 11.86 -26.92
CA ALA A 50 -27.35 12.27 -26.35
C ALA A 50 -27.06 13.73 -26.67
N THR A 51 -27.31 14.22 -27.90
CA THR A 51 -27.16 15.65 -28.23
C THR A 51 -28.16 16.50 -27.46
N THR A 52 -29.44 16.10 -27.40
CA THR A 52 -30.46 16.88 -26.66
C THR A 52 -30.19 16.87 -25.15
N ALA A 53 -29.73 15.74 -24.59
CA ALA A 53 -29.33 15.65 -23.19
C ALA A 53 -28.05 16.44 -22.92
N PHE A 54 -27.07 16.43 -23.84
CA PHE A 54 -25.85 17.25 -23.75
C PHE A 54 -26.15 18.74 -23.87
N ASP A 55 -27.02 19.13 -24.79
CA ASP A 55 -27.42 20.52 -25.02
C ASP A 55 -28.21 21.05 -23.82
N ASN A 56 -29.07 20.23 -23.23
CA ASN A 56 -29.71 20.55 -21.95
C ASN A 56 -28.71 20.59 -20.79
N LEU A 57 -27.72 19.70 -20.73
CA LEU A 57 -26.63 19.73 -19.74
C LEU A 57 -25.71 20.95 -19.90
N LEU A 58 -25.47 21.39 -21.14
CA LEU A 58 -24.70 22.59 -21.48
C LEU A 58 -25.48 23.87 -21.13
N ALA A 59 -26.77 23.90 -21.45
CA ALA A 59 -27.68 24.97 -21.08
C ALA A 59 -27.85 25.07 -19.55
N LEU A 60 -27.90 23.93 -18.85
CA LEU A 60 -27.86 23.86 -17.39
C LEU A 60 -26.46 24.22 -16.84
N GLY A 61 -25.39 23.91 -17.57
CA GLY A 61 -24.00 24.21 -17.23
C GLY A 61 -23.64 25.70 -17.25
N GLU A 62 -24.46 26.56 -17.86
CA GLU A 62 -24.36 28.01 -17.70
C GLU A 62 -24.74 28.47 -16.29
N GLN A 63 -25.54 27.69 -15.55
CA GLN A 63 -25.91 28.04 -14.19
C GLN A 63 -24.71 27.85 -13.25
N ARG A 64 -24.29 28.95 -12.62
CA ARG A 64 -23.13 28.99 -11.69
C ARG A 64 -23.19 27.92 -10.60
N TRP A 65 -24.38 27.55 -10.12
CA TRP A 65 -24.56 26.52 -9.09
C TRP A 65 -24.17 25.11 -9.56
N LEU A 66 -24.33 24.81 -10.85
CA LEU A 66 -23.95 23.52 -11.43
C LEU A 66 -22.43 23.35 -11.51
N LYS A 67 -21.70 24.44 -11.74
CA LYS A 67 -20.22 24.44 -11.64
C LYS A 67 -19.77 24.14 -10.21
N PHE A 68 -20.44 24.72 -9.20
CA PHE A 68 -20.17 24.39 -7.79
C PHE A 68 -20.55 22.94 -7.46
N ALA A 69 -21.69 22.45 -7.93
CA ALA A 69 -22.13 21.07 -7.72
C ALA A 69 -21.16 20.07 -8.38
N ALA A 70 -20.68 20.37 -9.60
CA ALA A 70 -19.70 19.55 -10.29
C ALA A 70 -18.38 19.48 -9.54
N VAL A 71 -17.82 20.62 -9.11
CA VAL A 71 -16.58 20.66 -8.31
C VAL A 71 -16.76 19.92 -6.98
N PHE A 72 -17.89 20.08 -6.32
CA PHE A 72 -18.21 19.38 -5.08
C PHE A 72 -18.25 17.86 -5.31
N LEU A 73 -18.99 17.40 -6.31
CA LEU A 73 -19.08 15.98 -6.67
C LEU A 73 -17.72 15.39 -7.04
N THR A 74 -16.90 16.08 -7.83
CA THR A 74 -15.54 15.63 -8.14
C THR A 74 -14.69 15.52 -6.88
N GLY A 75 -14.79 16.48 -5.96
CA GLY A 75 -14.11 16.43 -4.67
C GLY A 75 -14.54 15.23 -3.81
N VAL A 76 -15.84 14.94 -3.73
CA VAL A 76 -16.37 13.76 -3.02
C VAL A 76 -15.87 12.46 -3.66
N VAL A 77 -15.97 12.32 -4.98
CA VAL A 77 -15.51 11.12 -5.71
C VAL A 77 -14.02 10.90 -5.52
N LEU A 78 -13.20 11.95 -5.60
CA LEU A 78 -11.76 11.86 -5.35
C LEU A 78 -11.46 11.46 -3.90
N GLY A 79 -12.16 12.04 -2.93
CA GLY A 79 -12.00 11.71 -1.51
C GLY A 79 -12.32 10.24 -1.23
N VAL A 80 -13.49 9.77 -1.68
CA VAL A 80 -13.92 8.38 -1.51
C VAL A 80 -12.98 7.41 -2.25
N SER A 81 -12.54 7.76 -3.46
CA SER A 81 -11.60 6.93 -4.22
C SER A 81 -10.24 6.83 -3.53
N LEU A 82 -9.74 7.94 -2.97
CA LEU A 82 -8.46 7.96 -2.26
C LEU A 82 -8.53 7.13 -0.96
N GLU A 83 -9.61 7.25 -0.21
CA GLU A 83 -9.86 6.45 1.00
C GLU A 83 -10.02 4.96 0.67
N TRP A 84 -10.70 4.63 -0.42
CA TRP A 84 -10.83 3.25 -0.86
C TRP A 84 -9.47 2.66 -1.25
N LEU A 85 -8.65 3.42 -1.98
CA LEU A 85 -7.30 3.02 -2.35
C LEU A 85 -6.40 2.88 -1.11
N SER A 86 -6.48 3.80 -0.15
CA SER A 86 -5.69 3.72 1.09
C SER A 86 -6.09 2.49 1.91
N ARG A 87 -7.39 2.23 2.07
CA ARG A 87 -7.89 1.06 2.79
C ARG A 87 -7.45 -0.25 2.14
N LYS A 88 -7.48 -0.32 0.80
CA LYS A 88 -7.00 -1.48 0.05
C LYS A 88 -5.48 -1.65 0.20
N SER A 89 -4.72 -0.56 0.17
CA SER A 89 -3.27 -0.55 0.42
C SER A 89 -2.95 -1.04 1.83
N ASP A 90 -3.63 -0.52 2.85
CA ASP A 90 -3.44 -0.91 4.25
C ASP A 90 -3.79 -2.37 4.48
N GLN A 91 -4.86 -2.87 3.88
CA GLN A 91 -5.22 -4.28 3.95
C GLN A 91 -4.15 -5.19 3.32
N LYS A 92 -3.63 -4.79 2.15
CA LYS A 92 -2.54 -5.51 1.49
C LYS A 92 -1.29 -5.50 2.36
N LYS A 93 -0.85 -4.33 2.83
CA LYS A 93 0.29 -4.17 3.75
C LYS A 93 0.14 -5.04 5.00
N ALA A 94 -1.05 -5.04 5.62
CA ALA A 94 -1.32 -5.86 6.78
C ALA A 94 -1.21 -7.36 6.47
N SER A 95 -1.71 -7.82 5.32
CA SER A 95 -1.58 -9.23 4.90
C SER A 95 -0.12 -9.63 4.63
N GLU A 96 0.66 -8.76 3.99
CA GLU A 96 2.08 -9.01 3.73
C GLU A 96 2.90 -9.06 5.02
N LEU A 97 2.61 -8.18 5.98
CA LEU A 97 3.26 -8.21 7.29
C LEU A 97 2.86 -9.44 8.11
N ARG A 98 1.59 -9.88 8.05
CA ARG A 98 1.18 -11.15 8.69
C ARG A 98 1.87 -12.35 8.07
N SER A 99 1.98 -12.39 6.73
CA SER A 99 2.75 -13.41 6.01
C SER A 99 4.23 -13.38 6.39
N LEU A 100 4.80 -12.20 6.60
CA LEU A 100 6.17 -12.06 7.09
C LEU A 100 6.30 -12.60 8.52
N GLY A 101 5.31 -12.34 9.38
CA GLY A 101 5.23 -12.90 10.73
C GLY A 101 5.24 -14.43 10.75
N SER A 102 4.44 -15.07 9.90
CA SER A 102 4.42 -16.54 9.78
C SER A 102 5.73 -17.10 9.23
N LYS A 103 6.39 -16.41 8.29
CA LYS A 103 7.74 -16.78 7.82
C LYS A 103 8.77 -16.68 8.94
N PHE A 104 8.75 -15.62 9.75
CA PHE A 104 9.62 -15.49 10.91
C PHE A 104 9.38 -16.62 11.91
N ARG A 105 8.12 -16.95 12.19
CA ARG A 105 7.78 -18.07 13.08
C ARG A 105 8.31 -19.40 12.57
N SER A 106 8.10 -19.70 11.28
CA SER A 106 8.62 -20.92 10.64
C SER A 106 10.16 -21.00 10.66
N LEU A 107 10.85 -19.87 10.46
CA LEU A 107 12.30 -19.78 10.59
C LEU A 107 12.76 -20.01 12.04
N SER A 108 12.06 -19.43 13.02
CA SER A 108 12.32 -19.65 14.44
C SER A 108 12.20 -21.14 14.80
N ASP A 109 11.12 -21.80 14.39
CA ASP A 109 10.94 -23.23 14.63
C ASP A 109 12.04 -24.08 13.96
N SER A 110 12.41 -23.74 12.72
CA SER A 110 13.49 -24.41 11.99
C SER A 110 14.85 -24.24 12.65
N LEU A 111 15.14 -23.03 13.15
CA LEU A 111 16.38 -22.73 13.89
C LEU A 111 16.40 -23.41 15.25
N LYS A 112 15.27 -23.47 15.96
CA LYS A 112 15.16 -24.15 17.25
C LYS A 112 15.52 -25.63 17.16
N ILE A 113 15.06 -26.32 16.12
CA ILE A 113 15.41 -27.73 15.88
C ILE A 113 16.92 -27.89 15.68
N ARG A 114 17.56 -26.95 14.98
CA ARG A 114 19.00 -27.02 14.66
C ARG A 114 19.91 -26.53 15.76
N THR A 115 19.42 -25.66 16.65
CA THR A 115 20.16 -25.20 17.83
C THR A 115 20.42 -26.34 18.81
N ALA A 116 19.61 -27.40 18.78
CA ALA A 116 19.84 -28.63 19.55
C ALA A 116 21.06 -29.44 19.04
N SER A 117 21.57 -29.16 17.84
CA SER A 117 22.77 -29.78 17.29
C SER A 117 23.93 -28.78 17.26
N PRO A 118 25.14 -29.15 17.70
CA PRO A 118 26.33 -28.33 17.50
C PRO A 118 26.62 -28.18 16.00
N GLY A 119 27.25 -27.07 15.62
CA GLY A 119 27.63 -26.79 14.22
C GLY A 119 27.08 -25.48 13.64
N TRP A 120 26.60 -24.57 14.48
CA TRP A 120 26.30 -23.21 14.04
C TRP A 120 27.58 -22.47 13.65
N PRO A 121 27.59 -21.65 12.57
CA PRO A 121 26.52 -21.41 11.60
C PRO A 121 26.50 -22.36 10.39
N ASP A 122 27.44 -23.31 10.28
CA ASP A 122 27.57 -24.18 9.11
C ASP A 122 26.34 -25.08 8.88
N ASN A 123 25.70 -25.50 9.97
CA ASN A 123 24.49 -26.32 9.98
C ASN A 123 23.22 -25.60 9.49
N VAL A 124 23.28 -24.30 9.16
CA VAL A 124 22.15 -23.50 8.63
C VAL A 124 22.43 -22.88 7.26
N GLY A 125 23.45 -23.37 6.54
CA GLY A 125 23.78 -22.86 5.20
C GLY A 125 22.61 -22.87 4.22
N ASP A 126 21.73 -23.86 4.31
CA ASP A 126 20.49 -24.00 3.53
C ASP A 126 19.37 -23.03 3.95
N LEU A 127 19.33 -22.62 5.22
CA LEU A 127 18.37 -21.65 5.75
C LEU A 127 18.80 -20.19 5.52
N LYS A 128 20.11 -19.94 5.32
CA LYS A 128 20.67 -18.60 5.12
C LYS A 128 19.98 -17.80 4.00
N PRO A 129 19.65 -18.37 2.81
CA PRO A 129 18.89 -17.66 1.78
C PRO A 129 17.48 -17.28 2.25
N ALA A 130 16.79 -18.16 2.97
CA ALA A 130 15.44 -17.92 3.48
C ALA A 130 15.44 -16.82 4.56
N ILE A 131 16.41 -16.86 5.48
CA ILE A 131 16.65 -15.81 6.48
C ILE A 131 16.90 -14.46 5.79
N THR A 132 17.84 -14.42 4.84
CA THR A 132 18.20 -13.18 4.13
C THR A 132 17.01 -12.61 3.36
N SER A 133 16.21 -13.46 2.71
CA SER A 133 14.99 -13.06 2.02
C SER A 133 13.93 -12.50 2.97
N ALA A 134 13.72 -13.15 4.12
CA ALA A 134 12.77 -12.70 5.13
C ALA A 134 13.20 -11.37 5.75
N LEU A 135 14.47 -11.20 6.12
CA LEU A 135 15.01 -9.93 6.61
C LEU A 135 14.97 -8.83 5.54
N GLY A 136 15.23 -9.17 4.27
CA GLY A 136 15.08 -8.25 3.15
C GLY A 136 13.63 -7.78 2.97
N SER A 137 12.67 -8.68 3.17
CA SER A 137 11.24 -8.33 3.17
C SER A 137 10.87 -7.44 4.35
N ALA A 138 11.42 -7.69 5.54
CA ALA A 138 11.21 -6.86 6.72
C ALA A 138 11.75 -5.43 6.54
N ARG A 139 12.93 -5.26 5.90
CA ARG A 139 13.48 -3.94 5.57
C ARG A 139 12.57 -3.11 4.68
N LYS A 140 11.83 -3.72 3.74
CA LYS A 140 10.85 -3.02 2.89
C LYS A 140 9.74 -2.34 3.70
N PHE A 141 9.47 -2.84 4.91
CA PHE A 141 8.49 -2.27 5.84
C PHE A 141 9.13 -1.38 6.92
N HIS A 142 10.40 -1.00 6.76
CA HIS A 142 11.16 -0.21 7.71
C HIS A 142 11.31 -0.84 9.11
N LEU A 143 11.17 -2.17 9.20
CA LEU A 143 11.48 -2.90 10.43
C LEU A 143 13.00 -2.98 10.57
N TRP A 144 13.51 -2.70 11.78
CA TRP A 144 14.93 -2.98 12.07
C TRP A 144 15.19 -4.48 11.92
N VAL A 145 16.37 -4.85 11.43
CA VAL A 145 16.76 -6.25 11.25
C VAL A 145 18.21 -6.49 11.65
N PRO A 146 18.53 -7.69 12.16
CA PRO A 146 19.91 -8.07 12.40
C PRO A 146 20.78 -8.03 11.14
N GLY A 147 22.06 -7.68 11.34
CA GLY A 147 23.11 -7.76 10.32
C GLY A 147 23.65 -9.17 10.11
N GLN A 148 24.70 -9.31 9.29
CA GLN A 148 25.32 -10.61 9.03
C GLN A 148 26.18 -11.13 10.20
N HIS A 149 26.58 -10.25 11.11
CA HIS A 149 27.36 -10.61 12.29
C HIS A 149 26.62 -11.57 13.25
N VAL A 150 25.30 -11.73 13.11
CA VAL A 150 24.55 -12.76 13.86
C VAL A 150 25.03 -14.19 13.59
N TYR A 151 25.64 -14.43 12.42
CA TYR A 151 26.24 -15.74 12.12
C TYR A 151 27.60 -15.95 12.81
N GLN A 152 28.17 -14.91 13.42
CA GLN A 152 29.40 -15.00 14.23
C GLN A 152 29.10 -15.31 15.70
N LEU A 153 27.83 -15.29 16.10
CA LEU A 153 27.40 -15.66 17.45
C LEU A 153 27.68 -17.14 17.73
N PRO A 154 27.87 -17.52 19.01
CA PRO A 154 28.13 -18.91 19.39
C PRO A 154 26.96 -19.85 19.05
N ASP A 155 25.73 -19.32 19.01
CA ASP A 155 24.53 -20.08 18.68
C ASP A 155 23.48 -19.26 17.92
N ALA A 156 22.43 -19.95 17.47
CA ALA A 156 21.28 -19.33 16.81
C ALA A 156 20.23 -18.80 17.78
N SER A 157 20.43 -18.91 19.10
CA SER A 157 19.38 -18.69 20.10
C SER A 157 18.82 -17.28 20.05
N PHE A 158 19.69 -16.28 19.94
CA PHE A 158 19.29 -14.87 19.80
C PHE A 158 18.49 -14.61 18.53
N LEU A 159 18.91 -15.18 17.40
CA LEU A 159 18.21 -15.02 16.12
C LEU A 159 16.85 -15.76 16.13
N CYS A 160 16.81 -16.93 16.74
CA CYS A 160 15.61 -17.73 16.95
C CYS A 160 14.57 -16.98 17.80
N GLU A 161 15.00 -16.38 18.91
CA GLU A 161 14.13 -15.59 19.79
C GLU A 161 13.67 -14.29 19.14
N TYR A 162 14.56 -13.59 18.42
CA TYR A 162 14.19 -12.42 17.62
C TYR A 162 13.06 -12.76 16.65
N PHE A 163 13.21 -13.83 15.87
CA PHE A 163 12.18 -14.26 14.92
C PHE A 163 10.88 -14.70 15.61
N ARG A 164 10.96 -15.32 16.79
CA ARG A 164 9.80 -15.71 17.58
C ARG A 164 9.00 -14.50 18.07
N CYS A 165 9.65 -13.55 18.73
CA CYS A 165 9.03 -12.39 19.36
C CYS A 165 8.48 -11.42 18.30
N VAL A 166 9.32 -11.04 17.33
CA VAL A 166 8.93 -10.12 16.27
C VAL A 166 7.91 -10.79 15.34
N GLY A 167 8.11 -12.07 14.99
CA GLY A 167 7.20 -12.81 14.13
C GLY A 167 5.78 -12.89 14.69
N LYS A 168 5.65 -13.18 16.00
CA LYS A 168 4.34 -13.19 16.67
C LYS A 168 3.63 -11.84 16.59
N LEU A 169 4.33 -10.74 16.87
CA LEU A 169 3.74 -9.40 16.82
C LEU A 169 3.31 -9.00 15.41
N LEU A 170 4.08 -9.40 14.39
CA LEU A 170 3.72 -9.20 12.99
C LEU A 170 2.49 -10.01 12.58
N GLU A 171 2.41 -11.27 13.02
CA GLU A 171 1.28 -12.17 12.79
C GLU A 171 -0.01 -11.66 13.45
N ASP A 172 0.09 -11.14 14.67
CA ASP A 172 -0.99 -10.51 15.42
C ASP A 172 -1.41 -9.14 14.85
N GLY A 173 -0.68 -8.61 13.86
CA GLY A 173 -0.93 -7.29 13.26
C GLY A 173 -0.52 -6.10 14.14
N GLN A 174 0.26 -6.33 15.19
CA GLN A 174 0.71 -5.32 16.16
C GLN A 174 2.03 -4.66 15.70
N PHE A 175 2.01 -4.00 14.54
CA PHE A 175 3.23 -3.53 13.85
C PHE A 175 4.05 -2.52 14.66
N ASP A 176 3.41 -1.58 15.35
CA ASP A 176 4.13 -0.60 16.18
C ASP A 176 4.91 -1.27 17.31
N LYS A 177 4.31 -2.31 17.92
CA LYS A 177 4.99 -3.10 18.95
C LYS A 177 6.06 -3.97 18.34
N ALA A 178 5.82 -4.60 17.18
CA ALA A 178 6.84 -5.37 16.47
C ALA A 178 8.08 -4.52 16.16
N ASN A 179 7.90 -3.25 15.79
CA ASN A 179 9.00 -2.34 15.52
C ASN A 179 9.76 -1.93 16.78
N ARG A 180 9.05 -1.64 17.88
CA ARG A 180 9.70 -1.37 19.18
C ARG A 180 10.48 -2.57 19.69
N GLU A 181 9.89 -3.76 19.56
CA GLU A 181 10.52 -5.03 19.92
C GLU A 181 11.77 -5.27 19.07
N ALA A 182 11.66 -5.13 17.75
CA ALA A 182 12.82 -5.28 16.87
C ALA A 182 13.96 -4.31 17.27
N LEU A 183 13.63 -3.06 17.60
CA LEU A 183 14.62 -2.09 18.08
C LEU A 183 15.21 -2.44 19.45
N SER A 184 14.46 -3.09 20.36
CA SER A 184 15.01 -3.53 21.65
C SER A 184 16.00 -4.68 21.51
N TRP A 185 15.96 -5.44 20.41
CA TRP A 185 16.95 -6.47 20.08
C TRP A 185 18.25 -5.92 19.53
N LYS A 186 18.26 -4.67 19.06
CA LYS A 186 19.44 -3.99 18.50
C LYS A 186 20.69 -4.08 19.38
N PRO A 187 20.69 -3.72 20.67
CA PRO A 187 21.91 -3.79 21.49
C PRO A 187 22.44 -5.22 21.65
N PHE A 188 21.59 -6.23 21.69
CA PHE A 188 22.02 -7.62 21.86
C PHE A 188 22.63 -8.21 20.60
N LEU A 189 22.10 -7.80 19.45
CA LEU A 189 22.53 -8.32 18.18
C LEU A 189 23.67 -7.46 17.61
N ASP A 190 23.63 -6.12 17.66
CA ASP A 190 24.66 -5.23 17.08
C ASP A 190 25.91 -5.04 17.96
N ASN A 191 25.83 -5.12 19.29
CA ASN A 191 26.98 -4.82 20.16
C ASN A 191 27.85 -6.04 20.50
N VAL A 192 27.76 -7.15 19.75
CA VAL A 192 28.71 -8.25 19.93
C VAL A 192 30.05 -7.83 19.35
N THR A 193 30.80 -7.11 20.17
CA THR A 193 32.21 -6.85 19.99
C THR A 193 32.90 -8.19 20.16
N LEU A 194 33.51 -8.68 19.08
CA LEU A 194 34.44 -9.81 19.09
C LEU A 194 35.52 -9.52 20.15
N SER A 195 35.39 -10.14 21.33
CA SER A 195 36.48 -10.27 22.30
C SER A 195 37.30 -11.50 21.99
#